data_AF-A0A2A2HBC5-F1
#
_entry.id   AF-A0A2A2HBC5-F1
#
_cell.length_a   1.000
_cell.length_b   1.000
_cell.length_c   1.000
_cell.angle_alpha   90.00
_cell.angle_beta   90.00
_cell.angle_gamma   90.00
#
_symmetry.space_group_name_H-M   'P 1'
#
loop_
_entity.id
_entity.type
_entity.pdbx_description
1 polymer ?
#
loop_
_entity_poly.entity_id
_entity_poly.type
_entity_poly.pdbx_seq_one_letter_code
_entity_poly.pdbx_strand_id
1 'polypeptide(L)'
;MSKDETKLNLRLSAIDCDTSTKYYQLTSEISDEQKKLVKPYFKYYTPEEFGNTENVAGRMEGWMCNDENINYVRKILKIKEERKKTVQHLQPVQKSLSKNISLQDQISEVDL
;
A
#
# COMPACT_ATOMS: atom_id res chain seq x y z
N MET A 1 17.33 -17.57 19.85
CA MET A 1 15.97 -17.06 19.54
C MET A 1 16.00 -15.56 19.69
N SER A 2 16.18 -14.83 18.60
CA SER A 2 16.18 -13.36 18.63
C SER A 2 14.73 -12.91 18.81
N LYS A 3 14.43 -12.31 19.96
CA LYS A 3 13.21 -11.56 20.18
C LYS A 3 13.30 -10.31 19.31
N ASP A 4 12.91 -10.40 18.05
CA ASP A 4 12.48 -9.21 17.32
C ASP A 4 11.26 -8.70 18.08
N GLU A 5 11.49 -7.74 18.99
CA GLU A 5 10.43 -6.86 19.45
C GLU A 5 9.76 -6.35 18.19
N THR A 6 8.53 -6.81 17.92
CA THR A 6 7.73 -6.37 16.77
C THR A 6 7.53 -4.88 16.90
N LYS A 7 8.46 -4.12 16.31
CA LYS A 7 8.47 -2.68 16.33
C LYS A 7 7.26 -2.22 15.55
N LEU A 8 6.46 -1.38 16.19
CA LEU A 8 5.28 -0.78 15.56
C LEU A 8 5.70 -0.06 14.27
N ASN A 9 5.14 -0.50 13.15
CA ASN A 9 5.40 0.06 11.83
C ASN A 9 4.13 -0.03 10.96
N LEU A 10 4.13 0.66 9.82
CA LEU A 10 3.11 0.58 8.80
C LEU A 10 3.60 -0.31 7.66
N ARG A 11 2.95 -1.45 7.45
CA ARG A 11 3.22 -2.38 6.37
C ARG A 11 2.22 -2.17 5.24
N LEU A 12 2.71 -2.13 4.00
CA LEU A 12 1.87 -2.13 2.81
C LEU A 12 1.03 -3.43 2.77
N SER A 13 -0.29 -3.26 2.71
CA SER A 13 -1.26 -4.37 2.68
C SER A 13 -1.88 -4.55 1.30
N ALA A 14 -2.30 -3.46 0.66
CA ALA A 14 -2.85 -3.48 -0.69
C ALA A 14 -2.37 -2.30 -1.53
N ILE A 15 -2.35 -2.50 -2.85
CA ILE A 15 -2.20 -1.45 -3.86
C ILE A 15 -3.39 -1.59 -4.82
N ASP A 16 -4.18 -0.53 -4.93
CA ASP A 16 -5.15 -0.39 -6.01
C ASP A 16 -4.39 0.07 -7.26
N CYS A 17 -4.33 -0.77 -8.29
CA CYS A 17 -3.56 -0.47 -9.50
C CYS A 17 -4.26 0.54 -10.41
N ASP A 18 -5.58 0.71 -10.28
CA ASP A 18 -6.34 1.68 -11.07
C ASP A 18 -6.07 3.10 -10.58
N THR A 19 -6.07 3.30 -9.26
CA THR A 19 -5.83 4.61 -8.65
C THR A 19 -4.39 4.85 -8.22
N SER A 20 -3.53 3.81 -8.26
CA SER A 20 -2.19 3.80 -7.66
C SER A 20 -2.17 4.05 -6.14
N THR A 21 -3.33 4.00 -5.49
CA THR A 21 -3.50 4.20 -4.04
C THR A 21 -2.92 3.02 -3.27
N LYS A 22 -2.19 3.31 -2.19
CA LYS A 22 -1.56 2.30 -1.34
C LYS A 22 -2.22 2.28 0.03
N TYR A 23 -2.50 1.09 0.53
CA TYR A 23 -3.16 0.88 1.82
C TYR A 23 -2.21 0.19 2.79
N TYR A 24 -2.17 0.68 4.04
CA TYR A 24 -1.19 0.27 5.05
C TYR A 24 -1.86 -0.20 6.33
N GLN A 25 -1.34 -1.29 6.88
CA GLN A 25 -1.74 -1.86 8.16
C GLN A 25 -0.65 -1.69 9.21
N LEU A 26 -1.03 -1.63 10.48
CA LEU A 26 -0.07 -1.68 11.58
C LEU A 26 0.49 -3.09 11.70
N THR A 27 1.80 -3.21 11.91
CA THR A 27 2.49 -4.49 12.12
C THR A 27 2.25 -5.09 13.50
N SER A 28 1.68 -4.31 14.41
CA SER A 28 1.47 -4.68 15.80
C SER A 28 0.24 -3.98 16.35
N GLU A 29 -0.36 -4.56 17.38
CA GLU A 29 -1.44 -3.92 18.11
C GLU A 29 -0.95 -2.65 18.81
N ILE A 30 -1.86 -1.70 18.93
CA ILE A 30 -1.65 -0.42 19.62
C ILE A 30 -2.65 -0.31 20.75
N SER A 31 -2.36 0.54 21.75
CA SER A 31 -3.29 0.76 22.86
C SER A 31 -4.60 1.39 22.37
N ASP A 32 -5.68 1.25 23.15
CA ASP A 32 -6.97 1.88 22.82
C ASP A 32 -6.88 3.41 22.74
N GLU A 33 -6.01 4.02 23.54
CA GLU A 33 -5.73 5.46 23.47
C GLU A 33 -5.11 5.83 22.13
N GLN A 34 -4.09 5.09 21.69
CA GLN A 34 -3.47 5.29 20.38
C GLN A 34 -4.46 5.03 19.24
N LYS A 35 -5.30 3.99 19.39
CA LYS A 35 -6.34 3.64 18.43
C LYS A 35 -7.35 4.77 18.26
N LYS A 36 -7.77 5.43 19.35
CA LYS A 36 -8.65 6.62 19.30
C LYS A 36 -8.03 7.77 18.53
N LEU A 37 -6.72 8.01 18.70
CA LEU A 37 -6.02 9.11 18.01
C LEU A 37 -5.89 8.89 16.50
N VAL A 38 -5.66 7.65 16.06
CA VAL A 38 -5.50 7.34 14.63
C VAL A 38 -6.80 6.95 13.94
N LYS A 39 -7.89 6.72 14.69
CA LYS A 39 -9.21 6.35 14.15
C LYS A 39 -9.70 7.25 13.00
N PRO A 40 -9.49 8.58 12.99
CA PRO A 40 -9.92 9.42 11.86
C PRO A 40 -9.19 9.13 10.54
N TYR A 41 -8.01 8.51 10.61
CA TYR A 41 -7.13 8.23 9.49
C TYR A 41 -7.19 6.76 9.03
N PHE A 42 -7.90 5.93 9.78
CA PHE A 42 -8.05 4.51 9.49
C PHE A 42 -9.51 4.18 9.22
N LYS A 43 -9.71 3.26 8.28
CA LYS A 43 -11.00 2.69 7.94
C LYS A 43 -10.87 1.17 7.87
N TYR A 44 -11.95 0.48 8.20
CA TYR A 44 -12.03 -0.95 7.90
C TYR A 44 -12.48 -1.11 6.45
N TYR A 45 -11.58 -1.56 5.58
CA TYR A 45 -11.87 -1.80 4.18
C TYR A 45 -12.34 -3.23 3.98
N THR A 46 -13.28 -3.39 3.05
CA THR A 46 -13.71 -4.68 2.52
C THR A 46 -13.45 -4.71 1.01
N PRO A 47 -13.37 -5.90 0.38
CA PRO A 47 -13.19 -6.01 -1.07
C PRO A 47 -14.22 -5.21 -1.89
N GLU A 48 -15.46 -5.09 -1.41
CA GLU A 48 -16.54 -4.33 -2.05
C GLU A 48 -16.25 -2.83 -2.19
N GLU A 49 -15.36 -2.28 -1.34
CA GLU A 49 -14.97 -0.87 -1.43
C GLU A 49 -13.94 -0.59 -2.52
N PHE A 50 -13.36 -1.64 -3.10
CA PHE A 50 -12.45 -1.54 -4.23
C PHE A 50 -13.25 -1.70 -5.51
N GLY A 51 -13.24 -0.68 -6.36
CA GLY A 51 -14.07 -0.66 -7.59
C GLY A 51 -13.78 -1.83 -8.53
N ASN A 52 -12.52 -2.25 -8.61
CA ASN A 52 -12.10 -3.42 -9.37
C ASN A 52 -11.17 -4.31 -8.54
N THR A 53 -11.73 -5.32 -7.88
CA THR A 53 -10.99 -6.24 -7.02
C THR A 53 -9.91 -7.04 -7.77
N GLU A 54 -10.04 -7.22 -9.09
CA GLU A 54 -9.05 -7.93 -9.91
C GLU A 54 -7.77 -7.11 -10.14
N ASN A 55 -7.87 -5.78 -10.05
CA ASN A 55 -6.75 -4.85 -10.18
C ASN A 55 -6.17 -4.40 -8.82
N VAL A 56 -6.51 -5.10 -7.73
CA VAL A 56 -5.89 -4.85 -6.42
C VAL A 56 -4.86 -5.92 -6.11
N ALA A 57 -3.62 -5.48 -5.91
CA ALA A 57 -2.55 -6.35 -5.44
C ALA A 57 -2.49 -6.35 -3.91
N GLY A 58 -2.67 -7.51 -3.27
CA GLY A 58 -2.51 -7.68 -1.82
C GLY A 58 -3.82 -7.98 -1.08
N ARG A 59 -3.90 -7.62 0.21
CA ARG A 59 -5.06 -7.91 1.06
C ARG A 59 -5.98 -6.69 1.13
N MET A 60 -7.14 -6.81 0.50
CA MET A 60 -8.19 -5.79 0.48
C MET A 60 -8.96 -5.63 1.80
N GLU A 61 -8.90 -6.64 2.68
CA GLU A 61 -9.67 -6.62 3.92
C GLU A 61 -8.81 -6.20 5.12
N GLY A 62 -9.37 -5.29 5.92
CA GLY A 62 -8.88 -4.98 7.26
C GLY A 62 -8.83 -3.50 7.60
N TRP A 63 -8.31 -3.21 8.79
CA TRP A 63 -8.19 -1.86 9.31
C TRP A 63 -6.92 -1.19 8.77
N MET A 64 -7.08 -0.26 7.83
CA MET A 64 -5.98 0.32 7.05
C MET A 64 -6.08 1.84 6.95
N CYS A 65 -4.96 2.49 6.65
CA CYS A 65 -4.91 3.87 6.19
C CYS A 65 -4.36 3.94 4.75
N ASN A 66 -4.79 4.94 3.98
CA ASN A 66 -4.24 5.22 2.66
C ASN A 66 -2.90 5.97 2.78
N ASP A 67 -2.19 6.12 1.66
CA ASP A 67 -0.87 6.77 1.61
C ASP A 67 -0.88 8.25 2.00
N GLU A 68 -1.96 8.96 1.66
CA GLU A 68 -2.20 10.35 2.09
C GLU A 68 -2.15 10.51 3.63
N ASN A 69 -2.62 9.48 4.35
CA ASN A 69 -2.75 9.51 5.80
C ASN A 69 -1.54 8.96 6.58
N ILE A 70 -0.58 8.32 5.90
CA ILE A 70 0.61 7.71 6.55
C ILE A 70 1.35 8.71 7.43
N ASN A 71 1.58 9.92 6.93
CA ASN A 71 2.41 10.90 7.62
C ASN A 71 1.78 11.36 8.94
N TYR A 72 0.45 11.48 8.99
CA TYR A 72 -0.27 11.80 10.21
C TYR A 72 -0.18 10.66 11.22
N VAL A 73 -0.46 9.43 10.76
CA VAL A 73 -0.40 8.23 11.60
C VAL A 73 1.00 8.03 12.20
N ARG A 74 2.05 8.17 11.39
CA ARG A 74 3.44 8.04 11.86
C ARG A 74 3.78 9.07 12.94
N LYS A 75 3.34 10.32 12.79
CA LYS A 75 3.56 11.37 13.78
C LYS A 75 2.84 11.06 15.09
N ILE A 76 1.56 10.66 15.02
CA ILE A 76 0.74 10.34 16.18
C ILE A 76 1.31 9.15 16.95
N LEU A 77 1.65 8.07 16.24
CA LEU A 77 2.17 6.83 16.83
C LEU A 77 3.67 6.86 17.10
N LYS A 78 4.34 7.98 16.78
CA LYS A 78 5.80 8.15 16.90
C LYS A 78 6.60 7.03 16.21
N ILE A 79 6.08 6.51 15.10
CA ILE A 79 6.75 5.49 14.27
C ILE A 79 7.92 6.17 13.57
N LYS A 80 9.14 5.86 14.00
CA LYS A 80 10.36 6.37 13.36
C LYS A 80 10.45 5.84 11.93
N GLU A 81 10.75 6.73 10.99
CA GLU A 81 11.02 6.36 9.60
C GLU A 81 12.22 5.41 9.57
N GLU A 82 11.99 4.14 9.23
CA GLU A 82 13.08 3.22 8.94
C GLU A 82 13.71 3.66 7.61
N ARG A 83 14.92 4.22 7.68
CA ARG A 83 15.66 4.74 6.54
C ARG A 83 15.61 3.76 5.36
N LYS A 84 14.85 4.15 4.34
CA LYS A 84 14.89 3.78 2.91
C LYS A 84 15.97 2.77 2.52
N LYS A 85 15.76 1.48 2.74
CA LYS A 85 16.44 0.41 1.97
C LYS A 85 15.51 -0.39 1.05
N THR A 86 14.19 -0.19 1.12
CA THR A 86 13.20 -1.04 0.42
C THR A 86 12.54 -0.37 -0.80
N VAL A 87 12.94 0.84 -1.20
CA VAL A 87 12.39 1.48 -2.42
C VAL A 87 13.09 1.00 -3.70
N GLN A 88 14.28 0.41 -3.61
CA GLN A 88 15.03 -0.07 -4.78
C GLN A 88 14.48 -1.38 -5.38
N HIS A 89 13.63 -2.12 -4.67
CA HIS A 89 13.12 -3.40 -5.18
C HIS A 89 11.74 -3.33 -5.86
N LEU A 90 10.97 -2.25 -5.68
CA LEU A 90 9.64 -2.09 -6.32
C LEU A 90 9.66 -1.19 -7.56
N GLN A 91 10.69 -0.36 -7.75
CA GLN A 91 10.87 0.40 -8.99
C GLN A 91 11.01 -0.45 -10.28
N PRO A 92 11.61 -1.65 -10.29
CA PRO A 92 11.67 -2.43 -11.53
C PRO A 92 10.33 -3.03 -11.96
N VAL A 93 9.34 -3.20 -11.07
CA VAL A 93 8.03 -3.80 -11.43
C VAL A 93 7.13 -2.80 -12.17
N GLN A 94 7.20 -1.51 -11.83
CA GLN A 94 6.47 -0.46 -12.58
C GLN A 94 7.02 -0.27 -14.00
N LYS A 95 8.31 -0.54 -14.22
CA LYS A 95 8.97 -0.40 -15.53
C LYS A 95 8.70 -1.57 -16.48
N SER A 96 8.37 -2.76 -15.98
CA SER A 96 8.07 -3.92 -16.82
C SER A 96 6.62 -3.95 -17.34
N LEU A 97 5.66 -3.36 -16.62
CA LEU A 97 4.26 -3.25 -17.08
C LEU A 97 4.07 -2.14 -18.13
N SER A 98 4.77 -1.01 -17.98
CA SER A 98 4.72 0.11 -18.94
C SER A 98 5.41 -0.19 -20.29
N LYS A 99 6.28 -1.22 -20.35
CA LYS A 99 6.89 -1.67 -21.61
C LYS A 99 6.00 -2.57 -22.47
N ASN A 100 5.01 -3.23 -21.87
CA ASN A 100 4.10 -4.12 -22.61
C ASN A 100 2.96 -3.36 -23.30
N ILE A 101 2.53 -2.23 -22.73
CA ILE A 101 1.49 -1.38 -23.35
C ILE A 101 2.03 -0.71 -24.63
N SER A 102 3.35 -0.42 -24.70
CA SER A 102 3.95 0.23 -25.87
C SER A 102 4.16 -0.68 -27.10
N LEU A 103 3.90 -1.99 -27.01
CA LEU A 103 4.11 -2.93 -28.11
C LEU A 103 2.81 -3.40 -28.79
N GLN A 104 1.64 -3.18 -28.18
CA GLN A 104 0.35 -3.54 -28.82
C GLN A 104 -0.16 -2.48 -29.80
N ASP A 105 0.29 -1.23 -29.70
CA ASP A 105 -0.09 -0.14 -30.64
C ASP A 105 0.75 -0.12 -31.95
N GLN A 106 1.61 -1.11 -32.21
CA GLN A 106 2.43 -1.16 -33.45
C GLN A 106 2.11 -2.35 -34.38
N ILE A 107 1.02 -3.10 -34.16
CA ILE A 107 0.61 -4.22 -35.03
C ILE A 107 -0.80 -4.01 -35.61
N SER A 108 -1.13 -2.78 -36.00
CA SER A 108 -2.37 -2.49 -36.72
C SER A 108 -2.20 -1.32 -37.67
N GLU A 109 -1.26 -1.40 -38.62
CA GLU A 109 -1.28 -0.59 -39.85
C GLU A 109 -0.19 -1.05 -40.84
N VAL A 110 -0.37 -2.22 -41.46
CA VAL A 110 0.01 -2.44 -42.88
C VAL A 110 -0.76 -3.66 -43.39
N ASP A 111 -1.99 -3.40 -43.81
CA ASP A 111 -2.74 -4.25 -44.73
C ASP A 111 -3.26 -3.31 -45.83
N LEU A 112 -2.52 -3.28 -46.95
CA LEU A 112 -2.90 -2.92 -48.34
C LEU A 112 -1.65 -2.65 -49.20
#